data_AF-A0A0S3KBZ8-F1
#
_entry.id   AF-A0A0S3KBZ8-F1
#
_cell.length_a   1.000
_cell.length_b   1.000
_cell.length_c   1.000
_cell.angle_alpha   90.00
_cell.angle_beta   90.00
_cell.angle_gamma   90.00
#
_symmetry.space_group_name_H-M   'P 1'
#
loop_
_entity.id
_entity.type
_entity.pdbx_description
1 polymer ?
#
loop_
_entity_poly.entity_id
_entity_poly.type
_entity_poly.pdbx_seq_one_letter_code
_entity_poly.pdbx_strand_id
1 'polypeptide(L)'
;MEDRIRELEIQVMGLSFLNEMLMDKIGITTKDIQNFAIKCLDNLDSNEKNTDLYYSLMEYAYQENTAGILRKDFEKSSFKKD
;
A
#
# COMPACT_ATOMS: atom_id res chain seq x y z
N MET A 1 -8.39 -20.98 20.70
CA MET A 1 -7.63 -19.80 20.21
C MET A 1 -6.98 -20.15 18.88
N GLU A 2 -6.30 -21.29 18.79
CA GLU A 2 -5.70 -21.83 17.56
C GLU A 2 -6.73 -22.07 16.45
N ASP A 3 -7.90 -22.66 16.74
CA ASP A 3 -8.94 -22.87 15.72
C ASP A 3 -9.42 -21.58 15.06
N ARG A 4 -9.56 -20.50 15.85
CA ARG A 4 -9.98 -19.20 15.35
C ARG A 4 -8.89 -18.51 14.53
N ILE A 5 -7.62 -18.72 14.88
CA ILE A 5 -6.49 -18.27 14.04
C ILE A 5 -6.53 -19.02 12.71
N ARG A 6 -6.76 -20.34 12.74
CA ARG A 6 -6.83 -21.15 11.54
C ARG A 6 -7.99 -20.78 10.62
N GLU A 7 -9.16 -20.48 11.18
CA GLU A 7 -10.30 -19.95 10.43
C GLU A 7 -9.97 -18.62 9.73
N LEU A 8 -9.28 -17.72 10.41
CA LEU A 8 -8.84 -16.44 9.83
C LEU A 8 -7.83 -16.65 8.69
N GLU A 9 -6.86 -17.56 8.86
CA GLU A 9 -5.92 -17.90 7.78
C GLU A 9 -6.65 -18.43 6.53
N ILE A 10 -7.64 -19.30 6.70
CA ILE A 10 -8.46 -19.83 5.60
C ILE A 10 -9.24 -18.71 4.91
N GLN A 11 -9.82 -17.79 5.69
CA GLN A 11 -10.53 -16.62 5.14
C GLN A 11 -9.58 -15.73 4.33
N VAL A 12 -8.38 -15.45 4.85
CA VAL A 12 -7.34 -14.68 4.14
C VAL A 12 -6.96 -15.38 2.83
N MET A 13 -6.72 -16.69 2.85
CA MET A 13 -6.43 -17.47 1.63
C MET A 13 -7.55 -17.36 0.60
N GLY A 14 -8.81 -17.50 1.04
CA GLY A 14 -9.98 -17.37 0.15
C GLY A 14 -10.09 -15.99 -0.47
N LEU A 15 -9.85 -14.93 0.30
CA LEU A 15 -9.86 -13.55 -0.18
C LEU A 15 -8.73 -13.29 -1.20
N SER A 16 -7.52 -13.78 -0.93
CA SER A 16 -6.40 -13.65 -1.87
C SER A 16 -6.71 -14.32 -3.21
N PHE A 17 -7.26 -15.54 -3.18
CA PHE A 17 -7.68 -16.25 -4.40
C PHE A 17 -8.73 -15.48 -5.20
N LEU A 18 -9.77 -14.95 -4.54
CA LEU A 18 -10.81 -14.18 -5.20
C LEU A 18 -10.25 -12.88 -5.82
N ASN A 19 -9.31 -12.22 -5.15
CA ASN A 19 -8.65 -11.03 -5.68
C ASN A 19 -7.80 -11.34 -6.91
N GLU A 20 -7.03 -12.43 -6.89
CA GLU A 20 -6.25 -12.86 -8.06
C GLU A 20 -7.14 -13.19 -9.26
N MET A 21 -8.24 -13.93 -9.03
CA MET A 21 -9.23 -14.21 -10.07
C MET A 21 -9.86 -12.93 -10.64
N LEU A 22 -10.16 -11.97 -9.77
CA LEU A 22 -10.73 -10.69 -10.20
C LEU A 22 -9.73 -9.90 -11.05
N MET A 23 -8.48 -9.81 -10.61
CA MET A 23 -7.38 -9.16 -11.33
C MET A 23 -7.15 -9.77 -12.72
N ASP A 24 -7.16 -11.09 -12.82
CA ASP A 24 -7.06 -11.81 -14.10
C ASP A 24 -8.26 -11.49 -15.02
N LYS A 25 -9.48 -11.55 -14.47
CA LYS A 25 -10.72 -11.26 -15.22
C LYS A 25 -10.76 -9.84 -15.80
N ILE A 26 -10.24 -8.86 -15.06
CA ILE A 26 -10.19 -7.45 -15.50
C ILE A 26 -8.90 -7.12 -16.26
N GLY A 27 -7.96 -8.06 -16.37
CA GLY A 27 -6.69 -7.88 -17.07
C GLY A 27 -5.74 -6.88 -16.41
N ILE A 28 -5.76 -6.79 -15.08
CA ILE A 28 -4.91 -5.88 -14.31
C ILE A 28 -3.80 -6.66 -13.62
N THR A 29 -2.57 -6.17 -13.73
CA THR A 29 -1.41 -6.74 -13.03
C THR A 29 -1.13 -6.01 -11.72
N THR A 30 -0.38 -6.65 -10.80
CA THR A 30 0.11 -5.98 -9.59
C THR A 30 0.94 -4.73 -9.93
N LYS A 31 1.66 -4.74 -11.05
CA LYS A 31 2.44 -3.60 -11.54
C LYS A 31 1.53 -2.43 -11.95
N ASP A 32 0.36 -2.70 -12.51
CA ASP A 32 -0.61 -1.65 -12.85
C ASP A 32 -1.17 -0.99 -11.60
N ILE A 33 -1.42 -1.77 -10.54
CA ILE A 33 -1.83 -1.27 -9.23
C ILE A 33 -0.73 -0.39 -8.61
N GLN A 34 0.52 -0.85 -8.63
CA GLN A 34 1.68 -0.07 -8.17
C GLN A 34 1.81 1.26 -8.93
N ASN A 35 1.76 1.21 -10.26
CA ASN A 35 1.84 2.41 -11.11
C ASN A 35 0.68 3.37 -10.84
N PHE A 36 -0.52 2.84 -10.58
CA PHE A 36 -1.68 3.65 -10.24
C PHE A 36 -1.49 4.34 -8.88
N ALA A 37 -0.99 3.63 -7.87
CA ALA A 37 -0.69 4.20 -6.56
C ALA A 37 0.36 5.32 -6.65
N ILE A 38 1.42 5.15 -7.46
CA ILE A 38 2.41 6.20 -7.73
C ILE A 38 1.74 7.44 -8.33
N LYS A 39 0.89 7.27 -9.36
CA LYS A 39 0.15 8.39 -9.94
C LYS A 39 -0.75 9.09 -8.94
N CYS A 40 -1.40 8.36 -8.03
CA CYS A 40 -2.18 8.95 -6.96
C CYS A 40 -1.30 9.77 -6.00
N LEU A 41 -0.12 9.28 -5.64
CA LEU A 41 0.84 9.99 -4.79
C LEU A 41 1.37 11.27 -5.45
N ASP A 42 1.62 11.25 -6.76
CA ASP A 42 2.08 12.41 -7.52
C ASP A 42 1.04 13.53 -7.58
N ASN A 43 -0.25 13.17 -7.51
CA ASN A 43 -1.38 14.10 -7.49
C ASN A 43 -1.87 14.45 -6.08
N LEU A 44 -1.25 13.90 -5.03
CA LEU A 44 -1.67 14.13 -3.66
C LEU A 44 -1.15 15.48 -3.17
N ASP A 45 -2.01 16.29 -2.57
CA ASP A 45 -1.61 17.59 -2.04
C ASP A 45 -0.63 17.41 -0.86
N SER A 46 0.29 18.37 -0.71
CA SER A 46 1.35 18.28 0.31
C SER A 46 0.82 18.22 1.76
N ASN A 47 -0.38 18.75 2.02
CA ASN A 47 -1.06 18.72 3.31
C ASN A 47 -1.72 17.35 3.62
N GLU A 48 -1.83 16.46 2.63
CA GLU A 48 -2.43 15.13 2.76
C GLU A 48 -1.38 14.03 2.98
N LYS A 49 -0.08 14.36 2.97
CA LYS A 49 1.07 13.45 3.14
C LYS A 49 1.30 12.93 4.56
N ASN A 50 0.24 12.88 5.35
CA ASN A 50 0.18 12.37 6.72
C ASN A 50 -1.13 11.60 7.01
N THR A 51 -1.94 11.36 5.97
CA THR A 51 -3.20 10.65 6.07
C THR A 51 -3.00 9.14 5.95
N ASP A 52 -3.96 8.35 6.46
CA ASP A 52 -3.96 6.90 6.27
C ASP A 52 -3.97 6.50 4.78
N LEU A 53 -4.60 7.32 3.94
CA LEU A 53 -4.57 7.16 2.49
C LEU A 53 -3.15 7.29 1.94
N TYR A 54 -2.40 8.31 2.37
CA TYR A 54 -1.01 8.48 1.97
C TYR A 54 -0.17 7.25 2.32
N TYR A 55 -0.27 6.75 3.56
CA TYR A 55 0.49 5.57 3.98
C TYR A 55 0.09 4.31 3.21
N SER A 56 -1.21 4.13 2.94
CA SER A 56 -1.71 3.01 2.14
C SER A 56 -1.18 3.08 0.71
N LEU A 57 -1.23 4.24 0.06
CA LEU A 57 -0.71 4.44 -1.29
C LEU A 57 0.80 4.20 -1.36
N MET A 58 1.56 4.65 -0.34
CA MET A 58 2.99 4.39 -0.23
C MET A 58 3.29 2.90 -0.13
N GLU A 59 2.52 2.15 0.65
CA GLU A 59 2.65 0.70 0.79
C GLU A 59 2.37 -0.02 -0.53
N TYR A 60 1.31 0.36 -1.25
CA TYR A 60 1.03 -0.23 -2.55
C TYR A 60 2.04 0.17 -3.62
N ALA A 61 2.50 1.41 -3.64
CA ALA A 61 3.46 1.90 -4.63
C ALA A 61 4.86 1.28 -4.45
N TYR A 62 5.27 1.04 -3.21
CA TYR A 62 6.67 0.71 -2.91
C TYR A 62 6.89 -0.56 -2.10
N GLN A 63 5.84 -1.30 -1.71
CA GLN A 63 5.84 -2.57 -0.95
C GLN A 63 7.10 -2.82 -0.10
N GLU A 64 8.15 -3.40 -0.68
CA GLU A 64 9.42 -3.76 0.00
C GLU A 64 10.24 -2.55 0.49
N ASN A 65 10.11 -1.39 -0.14
CA ASN A 65 10.89 -0.18 0.12
C ASN A 65 10.12 0.91 0.89
N THR A 66 8.84 0.69 1.18
CA THR A 66 7.94 1.67 1.82
C THR A 66 8.53 2.26 3.10
N ALA A 67 9.01 1.42 4.02
CA ALA A 67 9.59 1.84 5.28
C ALA A 67 10.84 2.72 5.10
N GLY A 68 11.67 2.43 4.11
CA GLY A 68 12.87 3.21 3.80
C GLY A 68 12.55 4.58 3.21
N ILE A 69 11.48 4.68 2.42
CA ILE A 69 11.06 5.95 1.81
C ILE A 69 10.38 6.85 2.85
N LEU A 70 9.46 6.30 3.65
CA LEU A 70 8.79 7.03 4.73
C LEU A 70 9.80 7.60 5.74
N ARG A 71 10.86 6.85 6.05
CA ARG A 71 11.95 7.31 6.93
C ARG A 71 12.70 8.51 6.33
N LYS A 72 13.06 8.46 5.05
CA LYS A 72 13.74 9.57 4.36
C LYS A 72 12.87 10.82 4.28
N ASP A 73 11.58 10.66 4.06
CA ASP A 73 10.65 11.79 3.99
C ASP A 73 10.41 12.42 5.36
N PHE A 74 10.31 11.60 6.41
CA PHE A 74 10.29 12.10 7.78
C PHE A 74 11.55 12.92 8.10
N GLU A 75 12.74 12.36 7.83
CA GLU A 75 14.02 13.05 8.03
C GLU A 75 14.05 14.40 7.29
N LYS A 76 13.71 14.44 6.00
CA LYS A 76 13.64 15.69 5.21
C LYS A 76 12.68 16.73 5.78
N SER A 77 11.53 16.31 6.33
CA SER A 77 10.56 17.22 6.93
C SER A 77 11.03 17.78 8.28
N SER A 78 11.76 16.98 9.07
CA SER A 78 12.36 17.42 10.34
C SER A 78 13.53 18.39 10.18
N PHE A 79 14.27 18.35 9.07
CA PHE A 79 15.36 19.30 8.77
C PHE A 79 14.90 20.63 8.14
N LYS A 80 13.59 20.83 7.91
CA LYS A 80 13.04 22.11 7.42
C LYS A 80 12.58 23.06 8.55
N LYS A 81 12.89 22.74 9.81
CA LYS A 81 12.82 23.70 10.92
C LYS A 81 14.22 24.24 11.17
N ASP A 82 14.57 25.31 10.45
CA ASP A 82 15.38 26.46 10.86
C ASP A 82 15.51 27.44 9.68
#